data_AF-A0A6P1W0B7-F1
#
_entry.id   AF-A0A6P1W0B7-F1
#
_cell.length_a   1.000
_cell.length_b   1.000
_cell.length_c   1.000
_cell.angle_alpha   90.00
_cell.angle_beta   90.00
_cell.angle_gamma   90.00
#
_symmetry.space_group_name_H-M   'P 1'
#
loop_
_entity.id
_entity.type
_entity.pdbx_description
1 polymer ?
#
loop_
_entity_poly.entity_id
_entity_poly.type
_entity_poly.pdbx_seq_one_letter_code
_entity_poly.pdbx_strand_id
1 'polypeptide(L)'
;MKPVKQLFLLALLTASYWLIAARSSDVLADLGIGLGKLQQDVLLNLKEPKWFFFNSTSTIRTMARRLPESSRAATVRTLGKTVRTYVESSVFRQEWLQDLKQEYPYNDTYSPENLAKKKQEHDAGKVAAEGQLANMDQAFAQLDPAMLQMAIRSQLPDEERKLASLTGDERTERARYISDLKKMLSLPAADFKKQYLAYIKQQARGNMAKPANDSEANREGIARYRQQKAEFDAHADFKPLLKKRLQDFIELSNSVDFEARLVPMGSKQEFANPLYQRKPAEWKFLYRLGKEPVAEARSFAQQWLADLH
;
A
#
# COMPACT_ATOMS: atom_id res chain seq x y z
N MET A 1 -12.52 -0.86 -45.56
CA MET A 1 -11.32 0.03 -45.51
C MET A 1 -11.41 1.01 -44.33
N LYS A 2 -11.17 0.57 -43.09
CA LYS A 2 -10.97 1.43 -41.91
C LYS A 2 -10.19 0.69 -40.78
N PRO A 3 -8.88 0.41 -40.94
CA PRO A 3 -8.04 0.34 -39.72
C PRO A 3 -6.65 0.99 -39.84
N VAL A 4 -6.30 1.63 -40.96
CA VAL A 4 -4.93 2.19 -41.14
C VAL A 4 -4.74 3.50 -40.35
N LYS A 5 -5.81 4.27 -40.10
CA LYS A 5 -5.71 5.57 -39.38
C LYS A 5 -5.47 5.43 -37.87
N GLN A 6 -5.86 4.32 -37.24
CA GLN A 6 -5.66 4.12 -35.79
C GLN A 6 -4.22 3.67 -35.45
N LEU A 7 -3.57 2.91 -36.33
CA LEU A 7 -2.17 2.48 -36.15
C LEU A 7 -1.17 3.65 -36.28
N PHE A 8 -1.43 4.61 -37.17
CA PHE A 8 -0.60 5.81 -37.30
C PHE A 8 -0.68 6.75 -36.09
N LEU A 9 -1.85 6.87 -35.45
CA LEU A 9 -2.03 7.69 -34.25
C LEU A 9 -1.31 7.09 -33.03
N LEU A 10 -1.29 5.77 -32.89
CA LEU A 10 -0.54 5.09 -31.83
C LEU A 10 0.99 5.20 -32.03
N ALA A 11 1.47 5.10 -33.27
CA ALA A 11 2.90 5.22 -33.60
C ALA A 11 3.43 6.66 -33.46
N LEU A 12 2.60 7.68 -33.76
CA LEU A 12 2.95 9.08 -33.52
C LEU A 12 3.00 9.42 -32.03
N LEU A 13 2.09 8.86 -31.23
CA LEU A 13 2.12 9.01 -29.77
C LEU A 13 3.40 8.38 -29.20
N THR A 14 3.73 7.14 -29.53
CA THR A 14 4.96 6.51 -29.02
C THR A 14 6.24 7.20 -29.50
N ALA A 15 6.34 7.59 -30.78
CA ALA A 15 7.51 8.32 -31.29
C ALA A 15 7.68 9.71 -30.64
N SER A 16 6.58 10.40 -30.31
CA SER A 16 6.63 11.67 -29.58
C SER A 16 7.11 11.50 -28.13
N TYR A 17 6.72 10.40 -27.46
CA TYR A 17 7.26 10.05 -26.14
C TYR A 17 8.77 9.76 -26.19
N TRP A 18 9.27 9.09 -27.23
CA TRP A 18 10.71 8.81 -27.39
C TRP A 18 11.54 10.08 -27.68
N LEU A 19 11.04 11.02 -28.49
CA LEU A 19 11.72 12.29 -28.79
C LEU A 19 11.75 13.24 -27.58
N ILE A 20 10.70 13.23 -26.75
CA ILE A 20 10.67 13.99 -25.49
C ILE A 20 11.61 13.34 -24.46
N ALA A 21 11.61 12.01 -24.36
CA ALA A 21 12.51 11.26 -23.48
C ALA A 21 13.99 11.52 -23.82
N ALA A 22 14.36 11.49 -25.11
CA ALA A 22 15.74 11.71 -25.56
C ALA A 22 16.29 13.11 -25.25
N ARG A 23 15.44 14.16 -25.24
CA ARG A 23 15.87 15.53 -24.87
C ARG A 23 15.90 15.76 -23.36
N SER A 24 15.07 15.04 -22.60
CA SER A 24 15.03 15.16 -21.14
C SER A 24 16.22 14.48 -20.46
N SER A 25 16.71 13.36 -21.01
CA SER A 25 17.94 12.71 -20.56
C SER A 25 19.17 13.58 -20.76
N ASP A 26 19.16 14.41 -21.81
CA ASP A 26 20.26 15.31 -22.16
C ASP A 26 20.46 16.36 -21.05
N VAL A 27 19.38 17.06 -20.65
CA VAL A 27 19.46 18.10 -19.63
C VAL A 27 19.84 17.57 -18.24
N LEU A 28 19.37 16.39 -17.86
CA LEU A 28 19.77 15.76 -16.60
C LEU A 28 21.26 15.36 -16.62
N ALA A 29 21.72 14.77 -17.71
CA ALA A 29 23.12 14.40 -17.89
C ALA A 29 24.04 15.64 -17.93
N ASP A 30 23.64 16.69 -18.65
CA ASP A 30 24.33 17.97 -18.74
C ASP A 30 24.55 18.62 -17.37
N LEU A 31 23.60 18.43 -16.46
CA LEU A 31 23.66 18.92 -15.09
C LEU A 31 24.28 17.93 -14.09
N GLY A 32 24.62 16.72 -14.53
CA GLY A 32 25.11 15.64 -13.67
C GLY A 32 24.08 15.17 -12.65
N ILE A 33 22.79 15.25 -12.98
CA ILE A 33 21.67 14.82 -12.14
C ILE A 33 21.28 13.39 -12.56
N GLY A 34 21.47 12.42 -11.67
CA GLY A 34 20.97 11.07 -11.88
C GLY A 34 19.45 11.00 -11.76
N LEU A 35 18.78 10.23 -12.64
CA LEU A 35 17.33 10.09 -12.63
C LEU A 35 16.78 9.61 -11.28
N GLY A 36 17.40 8.57 -10.68
CA GLY A 36 16.97 8.06 -9.38
C GLY A 36 17.08 9.10 -8.26
N LYS A 37 18.09 9.97 -8.33
CA LYS A 37 18.23 11.08 -7.37
C LYS A 37 17.13 12.14 -7.58
N LEU A 38 16.81 12.48 -8.83
CA LEU A 38 15.70 13.38 -9.14
C LEU A 38 14.39 12.85 -8.55
N GLN A 39 14.10 11.57 -8.77
CA GLN A 39 12.89 10.92 -8.29
C GLN A 39 12.78 10.98 -6.76
N GLN A 40 13.86 10.62 -6.07
CA GLN A 40 13.95 10.72 -4.62
C GLN A 40 13.76 12.16 -4.13
N ASP A 41 14.45 13.13 -4.74
CA ASP A 41 14.37 14.53 -4.34
C ASP A 41 12.96 15.09 -4.54
N VAL A 42 12.24 14.67 -5.59
CA VAL A 42 10.84 15.07 -5.85
C VAL A 42 9.91 14.54 -4.75
N LEU A 43 10.03 13.25 -4.38
CA LEU A 43 9.24 12.66 -3.30
C LEU A 43 9.48 13.38 -1.96
N LEU A 44 10.75 13.62 -1.61
CA LEU A 44 11.12 14.34 -0.39
C LEU A 44 10.57 15.78 -0.38
N ASN A 45 10.71 16.51 -1.50
CA ASN A 45 10.21 17.88 -1.62
C ASN A 45 8.70 17.98 -1.46
N LEU A 46 7.96 16.96 -1.90
CA LEU A 46 6.52 16.96 -1.74
C LEU A 46 6.14 16.89 -0.26
N LYS A 47 6.81 16.03 0.51
CA LYS A 47 6.59 15.83 1.95
C LYS A 47 7.16 16.93 2.85
N GLU A 48 8.14 17.69 2.40
CA GLU A 48 8.85 18.68 3.22
C GLU A 48 7.91 19.79 3.74
N PRO A 49 7.64 19.91 5.06
CA PRO A 49 6.56 20.74 5.60
C PRO A 49 6.65 22.23 5.24
N LYS A 50 7.86 22.81 5.15
CA LYS A 50 8.04 24.27 5.07
C LYS A 50 8.43 24.79 3.69
N TRP A 51 9.58 24.38 3.18
CA TRP A 51 10.15 24.96 1.95
C TRP A 51 10.67 23.87 1.04
N PHE A 52 10.77 24.15 -0.26
CA PHE A 52 11.42 23.21 -1.16
C PHE A 52 12.88 23.01 -0.72
N PHE A 53 13.30 21.76 -0.67
CA PHE A 53 14.62 21.35 -0.30
C PHE A 53 15.47 21.10 -1.55
N PHE A 54 16.63 21.75 -1.65
CA PHE A 54 17.54 21.56 -2.78
C PHE A 54 18.97 21.29 -2.32
N ASN A 55 19.40 20.05 -2.50
CA ASN A 55 20.78 19.63 -2.25
C ASN A 55 21.64 19.76 -3.51
N SER A 56 22.17 20.96 -3.74
CA SER A 56 23.15 21.14 -4.83
C SER A 56 24.46 20.40 -4.53
N THR A 57 24.89 19.54 -5.44
CA THR A 57 26.24 18.96 -5.42
C THR A 57 27.25 19.95 -6.01
N SER A 58 28.55 19.76 -5.72
CA SER A 58 29.62 20.53 -6.38
C SER A 58 29.58 20.39 -7.90
N THR A 59 29.23 19.19 -8.40
CA THR A 59 29.04 18.90 -9.81
C THR A 59 27.90 19.72 -10.40
N ILE A 60 26.71 19.67 -9.81
CA ILE A 60 25.53 20.44 -10.29
C ILE A 60 25.87 21.92 -10.34
N ARG A 61 26.50 22.47 -9.30
CA ARG A 61 26.90 23.88 -9.28
C ARG A 61 27.91 24.22 -10.38
N THR A 62 28.88 23.34 -10.62
CA THR A 62 29.90 23.54 -11.66
C THR A 62 29.29 23.50 -13.05
N MET A 63 28.42 22.53 -13.32
CA MET A 63 27.75 22.41 -14.62
C MET A 63 26.76 23.56 -14.85
N ALA A 64 25.96 23.91 -13.85
CA ALA A 64 25.01 25.02 -13.95
C ALA A 64 25.70 26.37 -14.25
N ARG A 65 26.91 26.60 -13.73
CA ARG A 65 27.70 27.80 -14.03
C ARG A 65 28.21 27.84 -15.47
N ARG A 66 28.35 26.69 -16.13
CA ARG A 66 28.79 26.59 -17.53
C ARG A 66 27.65 26.83 -18.52
N LEU A 67 26.39 26.83 -18.07
CA LEU A 67 25.26 27.10 -18.94
C LEU A 67 25.29 28.55 -19.44
N PRO A 68 25.25 28.75 -20.78
CA PRO A 68 25.05 30.07 -21.37
C PRO A 68 23.81 30.74 -20.80
N GLU A 69 23.85 32.06 -20.59
CA GLU A 69 22.71 32.79 -20.03
C GLU A 69 21.43 32.57 -20.86
N SER A 70 21.57 32.61 -22.18
CA SER A 70 20.50 32.38 -23.15
C SER A 70 19.85 30.99 -23.08
N SER A 71 20.49 29.99 -22.47
CA SER A 71 19.94 28.64 -22.35
C SER A 71 19.31 28.36 -20.99
N ARG A 72 19.56 29.19 -19.96
CA ARG A 72 19.17 28.86 -18.58
C ARG A 72 17.65 28.73 -18.41
N ALA A 73 16.87 29.62 -19.02
CA ALA A 73 15.40 29.53 -19.00
C ALA A 73 14.92 28.22 -19.66
N ALA A 74 15.42 27.90 -20.85
CA ALA A 74 15.06 26.66 -21.56
C ALA A 74 15.44 25.40 -20.75
N THR A 75 16.59 25.41 -20.08
CA THR A 75 17.02 24.35 -19.17
C THR A 75 16.04 24.19 -18.01
N VAL A 76 15.68 25.29 -17.32
CA VAL A 76 14.70 25.26 -16.22
C VAL A 76 13.35 24.72 -16.67
N ARG A 77 12.84 25.19 -17.81
CA ARG A 77 11.59 24.71 -18.39
C ARG A 77 11.64 23.20 -18.67
N THR A 78 12.77 22.72 -19.19
CA THR A 78 12.95 21.29 -19.48
C THR A 78 13.01 20.46 -18.21
N LEU A 79 13.72 20.91 -17.17
CA LEU A 79 13.71 20.26 -15.86
C LEU A 79 12.31 20.20 -15.26
N GLY A 80 11.56 21.29 -15.31
CA GLY A 80 10.16 21.34 -14.85
C GLY A 80 9.30 20.30 -15.56
N LYS A 81 9.42 20.17 -16.89
CA LYS A 81 8.72 19.14 -17.67
C LYS A 81 9.12 17.73 -17.26
N THR A 82 10.40 17.48 -17.02
CA THR A 82 10.90 16.16 -16.57
C THR A 82 10.30 15.79 -15.21
N VAL A 83 10.32 16.72 -14.25
CA VAL A 83 9.70 16.52 -12.91
C VAL A 83 8.20 16.26 -13.04
N ARG A 84 7.49 17.08 -13.82
CA ARG A 84 6.04 16.90 -14.05
C ARG A 84 5.72 15.55 -14.67
N THR A 85 6.46 15.15 -15.70
CA THR A 85 6.29 13.85 -16.38
C THR A 85 6.45 12.70 -15.39
N TYR A 86 7.43 12.79 -14.50
CA TYR A 86 7.61 11.79 -13.45
C TYR A 86 6.45 11.81 -12.44
N VAL A 87 6.06 12.97 -11.91
CA VAL A 87 4.95 13.10 -10.94
C VAL A 87 3.61 12.60 -11.50
N GLU A 88 3.38 12.77 -12.80
CA GLU A 88 2.18 12.31 -13.49
C GLU A 88 2.24 10.82 -13.90
N SER A 89 3.38 10.15 -13.67
CA SER A 89 3.57 8.75 -14.05
C SER A 89 2.94 7.77 -13.04
N SER A 90 2.66 6.55 -13.53
CA SER A 90 2.27 5.44 -12.66
C SER A 90 3.38 5.03 -11.68
N VAL A 91 4.65 5.23 -12.05
CA VAL A 91 5.81 4.92 -11.21
C VAL A 91 5.81 5.80 -9.96
N PHE A 92 5.67 7.11 -10.14
CA PHE A 92 5.57 8.03 -9.00
C PHE A 92 4.37 7.69 -8.10
N ARG A 93 3.22 7.37 -8.68
CA ARG A 93 2.04 6.95 -7.91
C ARG A 93 2.32 5.71 -7.06
N GLN A 94 3.03 4.72 -7.61
CA GLN A 94 3.38 3.50 -6.87
C GLN A 94 4.36 3.81 -5.73
N GLU A 95 5.40 4.60 -6.01
CA GLU A 95 6.38 5.01 -5.01
C GLU A 95 5.75 5.85 -3.89
N TRP A 96 4.85 6.79 -4.24
CA TRP A 96 4.07 7.55 -3.28
C TRP A 96 3.24 6.65 -2.36
N LEU A 97 2.47 5.72 -2.93
CA LEU A 97 1.63 4.81 -2.14
C LEU A 97 2.47 3.83 -1.30
N GLN A 98 3.64 3.42 -1.80
CA GLN A 98 4.56 2.57 -1.05
C GLN A 98 5.14 3.31 0.16
N ASP A 99 5.59 4.55 -0.04
CA ASP A 99 6.11 5.41 1.02
C ASP A 99 5.01 5.75 2.04
N LEU A 100 3.81 6.06 1.55
CA LEU A 100 2.63 6.30 2.40
C LEU A 100 2.24 5.08 3.22
N LYS A 101 2.43 3.85 2.71
CA LYS A 101 2.14 2.62 3.46
C LYS A 101 3.11 2.41 4.63
N GLN A 102 4.32 3.01 4.58
CA GLN A 102 5.24 2.99 5.71
C GLN A 102 4.76 3.92 6.84
N GLU A 103 4.19 5.07 6.48
CA GLU A 103 3.67 6.08 7.41
C GLU A 103 2.29 5.69 7.97
N TYR A 104 1.43 5.13 7.13
CA TYR A 104 0.06 4.71 7.45
C TYR A 104 -0.12 3.21 7.14
N PRO A 105 0.47 2.32 7.96
CA PRO A 105 0.39 0.89 7.74
C PRO A 105 -1.03 0.37 8.01
N TYR A 106 -1.48 -0.54 7.15
CA TYR A 106 -2.74 -1.25 7.32
C TYR A 106 -2.58 -2.74 7.03
N ASN A 107 -3.34 -3.57 7.75
CA ASN A 107 -3.25 -5.03 7.62
C ASN A 107 -4.21 -5.57 6.56
N ASP A 108 -3.66 -5.96 5.41
CA ASP A 108 -4.42 -6.54 4.29
C ASP A 108 -5.15 -7.84 4.62
N THR A 109 -4.83 -8.53 5.72
CA THR A 109 -5.51 -9.78 6.15
C THR A 109 -7.02 -9.60 6.27
N TYR A 110 -7.47 -8.41 6.66
CA TYR A 110 -8.89 -8.08 6.83
C TYR A 110 -9.49 -7.31 5.63
N SER A 111 -8.80 -7.30 4.48
CA SER A 111 -9.34 -6.73 3.26
C SER A 111 -10.58 -7.49 2.79
N PRO A 112 -11.53 -6.83 2.10
CA PRO A 112 -12.71 -7.50 1.56
C PRO A 112 -12.38 -8.71 0.69
N GLU A 113 -11.30 -8.62 -0.11
CA GLU A 113 -10.83 -9.69 -0.98
C GLU A 113 -10.32 -10.89 -0.16
N ASN A 114 -9.47 -10.65 0.83
CA ASN A 114 -8.94 -11.73 1.68
C ASN A 114 -10.02 -12.37 2.55
N LEU A 115 -10.99 -11.59 3.04
CA LEU A 115 -12.15 -12.11 3.75
C LEU A 115 -13.06 -12.94 2.85
N ALA A 116 -13.25 -12.52 1.59
CA ALA A 116 -14.00 -13.29 0.60
C ALA A 116 -13.29 -14.60 0.25
N LYS A 117 -11.98 -14.57 0.04
CA LYS A 117 -11.16 -15.76 -0.20
C LYS A 117 -11.23 -16.74 0.97
N LYS A 118 -11.07 -16.26 2.20
CA LYS A 118 -11.20 -17.09 3.41
C LYS A 118 -12.58 -17.72 3.54
N LYS A 119 -13.64 -16.97 3.21
CA LYS A 119 -15.00 -17.50 3.17
C LYS A 119 -15.15 -18.59 2.11
N GLN A 120 -14.63 -18.36 0.91
CA GLN A 120 -14.66 -19.35 -0.17
C GLN A 120 -13.91 -20.64 0.20
N GLU A 121 -12.72 -20.53 0.80
CA GLU A 121 -11.95 -21.67 1.28
C GLU A 121 -12.71 -22.44 2.38
N HIS A 122 -13.34 -21.72 3.30
CA HIS A 122 -14.17 -22.32 4.34
C HIS A 122 -15.39 -23.06 3.77
N ASP A 123 -16.09 -22.46 2.81
CA ASP A 123 -17.27 -23.06 2.19
C ASP A 123 -16.87 -24.26 1.31
N ALA A 124 -15.74 -24.20 0.61
CA ALA A 124 -15.17 -25.35 -0.08
C ALA A 124 -14.78 -26.48 0.89
N GLY A 125 -14.21 -26.13 2.05
CA GLY A 125 -13.91 -27.06 3.14
C GLY A 125 -15.17 -27.76 3.68
N LYS A 126 -16.30 -27.04 3.80
CA LYS A 126 -17.59 -27.63 4.17
C LYS A 126 -18.05 -28.67 3.16
N VAL A 127 -18.01 -28.35 1.87
CA VAL A 127 -18.41 -29.29 0.81
C VAL A 127 -17.52 -30.54 0.82
N ALA A 128 -16.20 -30.36 0.97
CA ALA A 128 -15.26 -31.47 1.07
C ALA A 128 -15.56 -32.36 2.30
N ALA A 129 -15.84 -31.74 3.45
CA ALA A 129 -16.18 -32.45 4.66
C ALA A 129 -17.55 -33.15 4.58
N GLU A 130 -18.54 -32.57 3.90
CA GLU A 130 -19.81 -33.27 3.60
C GLU A 130 -19.56 -34.53 2.75
N GLY A 131 -18.66 -34.46 1.76
CA GLY A 131 -18.20 -35.63 1.02
C GLY A 131 -17.53 -36.68 1.92
N GLN A 132 -16.70 -36.27 2.87
CA GLN A 132 -16.12 -37.18 3.86
C GLN A 132 -17.19 -37.84 4.75
N LEU A 133 -18.24 -37.10 5.15
CA LEU A 133 -19.36 -37.67 5.90
C LEU A 133 -20.14 -38.71 5.08
N ALA A 134 -20.28 -38.52 3.76
CA ALA A 134 -20.88 -39.51 2.87
C ALA A 134 -20.00 -40.76 2.72
N ASN A 135 -18.68 -40.60 2.63
CA ASN A 135 -17.75 -41.73 2.63
C ASN A 135 -17.80 -42.49 3.96
N MET A 136 -17.96 -41.77 5.08
CA MET A 136 -18.15 -42.38 6.39
C MET A 136 -19.44 -43.21 6.45
N ASP A 137 -20.54 -42.79 5.80
CA ASP A 137 -21.74 -43.62 5.69
C ASP A 137 -21.45 -44.96 5.01
N GLN A 138 -20.71 -44.93 3.90
CA GLN A 138 -20.36 -46.13 3.14
C GLN A 138 -19.46 -47.06 3.95
N ALA A 139 -18.45 -46.52 4.63
CA ALA A 139 -17.55 -47.30 5.49
C ALA A 139 -18.31 -47.94 6.66
N PHE A 140 -19.18 -47.18 7.33
CA PHE A 140 -19.99 -47.70 8.43
C PHE A 140 -21.01 -48.73 7.94
N ALA A 141 -21.56 -48.61 6.74
CA ALA A 141 -22.50 -49.60 6.20
C ALA A 141 -21.90 -51.02 6.21
N GLN A 142 -20.60 -51.17 5.93
CA GLN A 142 -19.90 -52.46 5.87
C GLN A 142 -19.51 -53.04 7.24
N LEU A 143 -19.56 -52.24 8.31
CA LEU A 143 -19.20 -52.73 9.65
C LEU A 143 -20.33 -53.57 10.27
N ASP A 144 -19.97 -54.71 10.84
CA ASP A 144 -20.90 -55.49 11.64
C ASP A 144 -21.33 -54.70 12.90
N PRO A 145 -22.65 -54.56 13.18
CA PRO A 145 -23.11 -53.77 14.31
C PRO A 145 -22.63 -54.28 15.67
N ALA A 146 -22.52 -55.60 15.86
CA ALA A 146 -22.11 -56.19 17.13
C ALA A 146 -20.60 -56.02 17.37
N MET A 147 -19.78 -56.20 16.32
CA MET A 147 -18.34 -55.92 16.40
C MET A 147 -18.06 -54.45 16.71
N LEU A 148 -18.78 -53.52 16.06
CA LEU A 148 -18.64 -52.09 16.33
C LEU A 148 -19.01 -51.76 17.78
N GLN A 149 -20.14 -52.28 18.28
CA GLN A 149 -20.56 -52.08 19.66
C GLN A 149 -19.54 -52.65 20.65
N MET A 150 -18.97 -53.82 20.38
CA MET A 150 -17.95 -54.45 21.21
C MET A 150 -16.65 -53.64 21.21
N ALA A 151 -16.20 -53.15 20.05
CA ALA A 151 -14.98 -52.34 19.93
C ALA A 151 -15.11 -51.00 20.67
N ILE A 152 -16.26 -50.34 20.62
CA ILE A 152 -16.48 -49.10 21.38
C ILE A 152 -16.60 -49.39 22.88
N ARG A 153 -17.26 -50.50 23.26
CA ARG A 153 -17.36 -50.91 24.67
C ARG A 153 -15.98 -51.23 25.26
N SER A 154 -15.07 -51.83 24.50
CA SER A 154 -13.73 -52.15 25.00
C SER A 154 -12.84 -50.91 25.21
N GLN A 155 -13.11 -49.81 24.49
CA GLN A 155 -12.39 -48.54 24.64
C GLN A 155 -12.92 -47.66 25.77
N LEU A 156 -14.14 -47.91 26.25
CA LEU A 156 -14.80 -47.09 27.27
C LEU A 156 -13.97 -46.95 28.58
N PRO A 157 -13.34 -48.00 29.13
CA PRO A 157 -12.52 -47.87 30.35
C PRO A 157 -11.26 -47.01 30.16
N ASP A 158 -10.72 -46.94 28.94
CA ASP A 158 -9.59 -46.05 28.62
C ASP A 158 -10.06 -44.59 28.54
N GLU A 159 -11.22 -44.33 27.93
CA GLU A 159 -11.80 -42.98 27.89
C GLU A 159 -12.16 -42.46 29.29
N GLU A 160 -12.67 -43.32 30.17
CA GLU A 160 -12.92 -42.99 31.58
C GLU A 160 -11.64 -42.66 32.35
N ARG A 161 -10.56 -43.41 32.10
CA ARG A 161 -9.24 -43.11 32.66
C ARG A 161 -8.71 -41.76 32.18
N LYS A 162 -8.84 -41.46 30.88
CA LYS A 162 -8.47 -40.14 30.34
C LYS A 162 -9.28 -39.02 30.97
N LEU A 163 -10.60 -39.20 31.17
CA LEU A 163 -11.44 -38.22 31.84
C LEU A 163 -10.91 -37.82 33.22
N ALA A 164 -10.39 -38.78 33.99
CA ALA A 164 -9.83 -38.54 35.32
C ALA A 164 -8.58 -37.64 35.30
N SER A 165 -7.85 -37.59 34.18
CA SER A 165 -6.68 -36.72 33.98
C SER A 165 -7.00 -35.33 33.44
N LEU A 166 -8.23 -35.09 32.96
CA LEU A 166 -8.61 -33.81 32.36
C LEU A 166 -9.14 -32.82 33.42
N THR A 167 -9.04 -31.53 33.13
CA THR A 167 -9.59 -30.45 33.96
C THR A 167 -10.37 -29.44 33.10
N GLY A 168 -11.12 -28.53 33.74
CA GLY A 168 -11.84 -27.44 33.05
C GLY A 168 -12.88 -27.90 32.03
N ASP A 169 -12.97 -27.15 30.93
CA ASP A 169 -13.95 -27.38 29.85
C ASP A 169 -13.72 -28.71 29.14
N GLU A 170 -12.46 -29.12 28.96
CA GLU A 170 -12.09 -30.38 28.33
C GLU A 170 -12.63 -31.60 29.10
N ARG A 171 -12.57 -31.54 30.44
CA ARG A 171 -13.18 -32.57 31.30
C ARG A 171 -14.69 -32.61 31.13
N THR A 172 -15.33 -31.45 31.05
CA THR A 172 -16.79 -31.34 30.91
C THR A 172 -17.27 -31.90 29.57
N GLU A 173 -16.59 -31.58 28.47
CA GLU A 173 -16.89 -32.12 27.15
C GLU A 173 -16.67 -33.64 27.09
N ARG A 174 -15.55 -34.12 27.63
CA ARG A 174 -15.24 -35.57 27.68
C ARG A 174 -16.26 -36.33 28.54
N ALA A 175 -16.72 -35.77 29.65
CA ALA A 175 -17.74 -36.37 30.50
C ALA A 175 -19.08 -36.53 29.78
N ARG A 176 -19.49 -35.52 29.00
CA ARG A 176 -20.70 -35.59 28.15
C ARG A 176 -20.56 -36.66 27.08
N TYR A 177 -19.44 -36.71 26.38
CA TYR A 177 -19.14 -37.74 25.39
C TYR A 177 -19.27 -39.16 25.96
N ILE A 178 -18.63 -39.44 27.11
CA ILE A 178 -18.70 -40.76 27.77
C ILE A 178 -20.13 -41.08 28.22
N SER A 179 -20.86 -40.10 28.74
CA SER A 179 -22.26 -40.26 29.15
C SER A 179 -23.14 -40.66 27.96
N ASP A 180 -23.01 -39.97 26.84
CA ASP A 180 -23.80 -40.24 25.64
C ASP A 180 -23.40 -41.56 24.98
N LEU A 181 -22.11 -41.92 24.99
CA LEU A 181 -21.64 -43.26 24.61
C LEU A 181 -22.29 -44.36 25.45
N LYS A 182 -22.31 -44.23 26.78
CA LYS A 182 -22.91 -45.22 27.67
C LYS A 182 -24.40 -45.41 27.39
N LYS A 183 -25.13 -44.32 27.15
CA LYS A 183 -26.55 -44.37 26.77
C LYS A 183 -26.71 -45.13 25.45
N MET A 184 -25.94 -44.80 24.42
CA MET A 184 -26.01 -45.50 23.14
C MET A 184 -25.66 -46.98 23.27
N LEU A 185 -24.62 -47.34 24.06
CA LEU A 185 -24.19 -48.72 24.28
C LEU A 185 -25.22 -49.60 24.98
N SER A 186 -26.26 -49.02 25.60
CA SER A 186 -27.39 -49.76 26.17
C SER A 186 -28.42 -50.24 25.14
N LEU A 187 -28.34 -49.73 23.90
CA LEU A 187 -29.23 -50.08 22.81
C LEU A 187 -28.85 -51.43 22.14
N PRO A 188 -29.78 -52.07 21.42
CA PRO A 188 -29.46 -53.15 20.50
C PRO A 188 -28.40 -52.74 19.48
N ALA A 189 -27.56 -53.66 19.04
CA ALA A 189 -26.39 -53.39 18.19
C ALA A 189 -26.72 -52.59 16.91
N ALA A 190 -27.86 -52.89 16.26
CA ALA A 190 -28.31 -52.19 15.07
C ALA A 190 -28.68 -50.72 15.34
N ASP A 191 -29.40 -50.46 16.45
CA ASP A 191 -29.77 -49.11 16.87
C ASP A 191 -28.57 -48.33 17.38
N PHE A 192 -27.65 -48.99 18.10
CA PHE A 192 -26.37 -48.41 18.51
C PHE A 192 -25.59 -47.89 17.30
N LYS A 193 -25.39 -48.72 16.26
CA LYS A 193 -24.68 -48.31 15.04
C LYS A 193 -25.31 -47.07 14.40
N LYS A 194 -26.65 -47.03 14.30
CA LYS A 194 -27.39 -45.90 13.73
C LYS A 194 -27.23 -44.62 14.56
N GLN A 195 -27.41 -44.71 15.88
CA GLN A 195 -27.29 -43.55 16.77
C GLN A 195 -25.85 -43.05 16.88
N TYR A 196 -24.87 -43.95 16.94
CA TYR A 196 -23.46 -43.59 17.01
C TYR A 196 -22.98 -42.85 15.76
N LEU A 197 -23.40 -43.32 14.57
CA LEU A 197 -23.11 -42.62 13.31
C LEU A 197 -23.75 -41.23 13.26
N ALA A 198 -25.00 -41.09 13.72
CA ALA A 198 -25.67 -39.80 13.81
C ALA A 198 -24.94 -38.85 14.78
N TYR A 199 -24.47 -39.37 15.92
CA TYR A 199 -23.71 -38.62 16.91
C TYR A 199 -22.39 -38.07 16.33
N ILE A 200 -21.57 -38.91 15.69
CA ILE A 200 -20.31 -38.47 15.07
C ILE A 200 -20.57 -37.41 13.99
N LYS A 201 -21.58 -37.62 13.14
CA LYS A 201 -21.96 -36.66 12.10
C LYS A 201 -22.40 -35.33 12.67
N GLN A 202 -23.19 -35.35 13.75
CA GLN A 202 -23.64 -34.13 14.42
C GLN A 202 -22.46 -33.35 14.99
N GLN A 203 -21.50 -34.04 15.62
CA GLN A 203 -20.29 -33.42 16.14
C GLN A 203 -19.44 -32.79 15.02
N ALA A 204 -19.24 -33.52 13.92
CA ALA A 204 -18.53 -33.01 12.74
C ALA A 204 -19.22 -31.77 12.15
N ARG A 205 -20.56 -31.80 11.99
CA ARG A 205 -21.37 -30.67 11.51
C ARG A 205 -21.34 -29.48 12.46
N GLY A 206 -21.36 -29.71 13.77
CA GLY A 206 -21.25 -28.64 14.77
C GLY A 206 -19.94 -27.87 14.67
N ASN A 207 -18.83 -28.57 14.40
CA ASN A 207 -17.53 -27.94 14.19
C ASN A 207 -17.44 -27.17 12.86
N MET A 208 -18.11 -27.66 11.81
CA MET A 208 -18.22 -26.97 10.51
C MET A 208 -19.17 -25.77 10.51
N ALA A 209 -20.18 -25.77 11.37
CA ALA A 209 -21.22 -24.73 11.37
C ALA A 209 -20.72 -23.37 11.90
N LYS A 210 -19.56 -23.33 12.56
CA LYS A 210 -18.96 -22.08 13.05
C LYS A 210 -18.63 -21.16 11.85
N PRO A 211 -19.10 -19.91 11.81
CA PRO A 211 -18.80 -19.04 10.68
C PRO A 211 -17.32 -18.66 10.66
N ALA A 212 -16.71 -18.60 9.47
CA ALA A 212 -15.29 -18.29 9.28
C ALA A 212 -14.83 -16.95 9.91
N ASN A 213 -15.77 -16.01 10.11
CA ASN A 213 -15.49 -14.62 10.48
C ASN A 213 -16.20 -14.13 11.75
N ASP A 214 -16.88 -14.98 12.51
CA ASP A 214 -17.79 -14.52 13.58
C ASP A 214 -17.16 -14.43 14.98
N SER A 215 -15.85 -14.61 15.10
CA SER A 215 -15.15 -14.34 16.36
C SER A 215 -15.04 -12.83 16.63
N GLU A 216 -15.12 -12.45 17.90
CA GLU A 216 -14.94 -11.06 18.36
C GLU A 216 -13.59 -10.47 17.89
N ALA A 217 -12.52 -11.28 17.94
CA ALA A 217 -11.21 -10.93 17.40
C ALA A 217 -11.23 -10.57 15.90
N ASN A 218 -12.06 -11.25 15.08
CA ASN A 218 -12.19 -10.90 13.66
C ASN A 218 -12.95 -9.58 13.49
N ARG A 219 -13.97 -9.32 14.29
CA ARG A 219 -14.73 -8.06 14.22
C ARG A 219 -13.84 -6.85 14.56
N GLU A 220 -13.03 -6.97 15.61
CA GLU A 220 -12.04 -5.95 15.95
C GLU A 220 -11.00 -5.76 14.84
N GLY A 221 -10.49 -6.87 14.28
CA GLY A 221 -9.53 -6.81 13.17
C GLY A 221 -10.08 -6.07 11.95
N ILE A 222 -11.34 -6.33 11.59
CA ILE A 222 -12.05 -5.63 10.50
C ILE A 222 -12.20 -4.14 10.82
N ALA A 223 -12.58 -3.79 12.05
CA ALA A 223 -12.73 -2.40 12.46
C ALA A 223 -11.39 -1.64 12.40
N ARG A 224 -10.31 -2.22 12.92
CA ARG A 224 -8.96 -1.64 12.86
C ARG A 224 -8.49 -1.47 11.42
N TYR A 225 -8.68 -2.49 10.57
CA TYR A 225 -8.37 -2.39 9.15
C TYR A 225 -9.10 -1.22 8.48
N ARG A 226 -10.41 -1.06 8.73
CA ARG A 226 -11.19 0.03 8.15
C ARG A 226 -10.65 1.40 8.57
N GLN A 227 -10.31 1.56 9.85
CA GLN A 227 -9.74 2.81 10.35
C GLN A 227 -8.38 3.11 9.72
N GLN A 228 -7.45 2.15 9.75
CA GLN A 228 -6.11 2.30 9.16
C GLN A 228 -6.17 2.56 7.65
N LYS A 229 -7.06 1.85 6.94
CA LYS A 229 -7.23 2.02 5.50
C LYS A 229 -7.87 3.36 5.15
N ALA A 230 -8.82 3.84 5.95
CA ALA A 230 -9.41 5.17 5.78
C ALA A 230 -8.38 6.28 5.98
N GLU A 231 -7.51 6.15 6.98
CA GLU A 231 -6.41 7.09 7.21
C GLU A 231 -5.41 7.10 6.04
N PHE A 232 -5.03 5.91 5.55
CA PHE A 232 -4.19 5.78 4.35
C PHE A 232 -4.87 6.43 3.13
N ASP A 233 -6.16 6.15 2.90
CA ASP A 233 -6.91 6.67 1.76
C ASP A 233 -7.10 8.19 1.80
N ALA A 234 -7.20 8.78 3.00
CA ALA A 234 -7.25 10.22 3.18
C ALA A 234 -5.97 10.93 2.70
N HIS A 235 -4.84 10.22 2.66
CA HIS A 235 -3.53 10.75 2.24
C HIS A 235 -3.04 10.18 0.91
N ALA A 236 -3.80 9.26 0.29
CA ALA A 236 -3.42 8.59 -0.94
C ALA A 236 -3.35 9.54 -2.13
N ASP A 237 -4.17 10.60 -2.14
CA ASP A 237 -4.09 11.65 -3.15
C ASP A 237 -3.04 12.69 -2.78
N PHE A 238 -1.94 12.71 -3.53
CA PHE A 238 -0.85 13.67 -3.34
C PHE A 238 -1.13 15.04 -3.97
N LYS A 239 -2.18 15.19 -4.80
CA LYS A 239 -2.45 16.43 -5.53
C LYS A 239 -2.69 17.64 -4.63
N PRO A 240 -3.40 17.56 -3.48
CA PRO A 240 -3.54 18.70 -2.58
C PRO A 240 -2.19 19.20 -2.07
N LEU A 241 -1.28 18.28 -1.75
CA LEU A 241 0.08 18.60 -1.31
C LEU A 241 0.88 19.25 -2.45
N LEU A 242 0.77 18.72 -3.68
CA LEU A 242 1.42 19.30 -4.85
C LEU A 242 0.91 20.72 -5.14
N LYS A 243 -0.41 20.95 -5.09
CA LYS A 243 -1.03 22.27 -5.25
C LYS A 243 -0.44 23.26 -4.24
N LYS A 244 -0.37 22.85 -2.97
CA LYS A 244 0.24 23.65 -1.90
C LYS A 244 1.72 23.98 -2.19
N ARG A 245 2.54 23.00 -2.59
CA ARG A 245 3.96 23.23 -2.89
C ARG A 245 4.19 24.18 -4.06
N LEU A 246 3.38 24.07 -5.11
CA LEU A 246 3.45 25.00 -6.25
C LEU A 246 3.05 26.42 -5.81
N GLN A 247 2.01 26.57 -5.00
CA GLN A 247 1.61 27.87 -4.44
C GLN A 247 2.71 28.48 -3.56
N ASP A 248 3.25 27.73 -2.61
CA ASP A 248 4.33 28.16 -1.72
C ASP A 248 5.56 28.62 -2.53
N PHE A 249 5.92 27.90 -3.60
CA PHE A 249 7.01 28.28 -4.50
C PHE A 249 6.72 29.56 -5.30
N ILE A 250 5.50 29.71 -5.83
CA ILE A 250 5.08 30.92 -6.55
C ILE A 250 5.15 32.14 -5.62
N GLU A 251 4.63 32.03 -4.39
CA GLU A 251 4.69 33.10 -3.39
C GLU A 251 6.14 33.46 -3.04
N LEU A 252 6.96 32.46 -2.70
CA LEU A 252 8.36 32.68 -2.36
C LEU A 252 9.11 33.37 -3.50
N SER A 253 8.96 32.87 -4.73
CA SER A 253 9.65 33.43 -5.89
C SER A 253 9.19 34.87 -6.18
N ASN A 254 7.89 35.16 -6.04
CA ASN A 254 7.35 36.52 -6.18
C ASN A 254 7.97 37.51 -5.18
N SER A 255 8.35 37.04 -3.99
CA SER A 255 8.94 37.89 -2.95
C SER A 255 10.43 38.23 -3.16
N VAL A 256 11.09 37.66 -4.18
CA VAL A 256 12.52 37.87 -4.46
C VAL A 256 12.73 39.18 -5.20
N ASP A 257 13.50 40.07 -4.57
CA ASP A 257 13.99 41.30 -5.18
C ASP A 257 15.33 41.03 -5.87
N PHE A 258 15.31 40.91 -7.20
CA PHE A 258 16.51 40.66 -8.00
C PHE A 258 17.37 41.92 -8.22
N GLU A 259 16.88 43.10 -7.85
CA GLU A 259 17.63 44.36 -7.90
C GLU A 259 18.35 44.64 -6.56
N ALA A 260 18.25 43.71 -5.60
CA ALA A 260 18.88 43.82 -4.30
C ALA A 260 20.40 43.97 -4.42
N ARG A 261 20.95 45.06 -3.90
CA ARG A 261 22.40 45.33 -3.99
C ARG A 261 23.20 44.45 -3.03
N LEU A 262 24.34 43.94 -3.51
CA LEU A 262 25.35 43.28 -2.70
C LEU A 262 26.52 44.24 -2.43
N VAL A 263 27.10 44.14 -1.23
CA VAL A 263 28.30 44.86 -0.81
C VAL A 263 29.38 43.87 -0.34
N PRO A 264 30.66 44.18 -0.57
CA PRO A 264 31.75 43.34 -0.08
C PRO A 264 31.83 43.43 1.45
N MET A 265 31.90 42.27 2.10
CA MET A 265 32.11 42.11 3.54
C MET A 265 33.18 41.03 3.76
N GLY A 266 34.44 41.46 3.78
CA GLY A 266 35.60 40.58 3.80
C GLY A 266 35.69 39.73 2.52
N SER A 267 35.73 38.40 2.66
CA SER A 267 35.78 37.45 1.54
C SER A 267 34.40 37.09 0.97
N LYS A 268 33.31 37.67 1.49
CA LYS A 268 31.94 37.36 1.11
C LYS A 268 31.22 38.59 0.58
N GLN A 269 30.19 38.34 -0.22
CA GLN A 269 29.22 39.36 -0.62
C GLN A 269 28.00 39.26 0.30
N GLU A 270 27.56 40.38 0.86
CA GLU A 270 26.37 40.47 1.70
C GLU A 270 25.35 41.44 1.10
N PHE A 271 24.07 41.25 1.43
CA PHE A 271 23.05 42.19 0.99
C PHE A 271 23.22 43.52 1.70
N ALA A 272 23.18 44.62 0.94
CA ALA A 272 23.23 45.98 1.49
C ALA A 272 22.04 46.27 2.41
N ASN A 273 20.87 45.67 2.13
CA ASN A 273 19.67 45.78 2.94
C ASN A 273 19.67 44.71 4.07
N PRO A 274 19.67 45.10 5.36
CA PRO A 274 19.63 44.16 6.48
C PRO A 274 18.41 43.23 6.47
N LEU A 275 17.28 43.65 5.90
CA LEU A 275 16.09 42.80 5.77
C LEU A 275 16.35 41.60 4.85
N TYR A 276 17.11 41.79 3.77
CA TYR A 276 17.46 40.71 2.84
C TYR A 276 18.51 39.76 3.42
N GLN A 277 19.40 40.25 4.30
CA GLN A 277 20.29 39.38 5.07
C GLN A 277 19.53 38.41 5.97
N ARG A 278 18.34 38.80 6.47
CA ARG A 278 17.50 37.96 7.34
C ARG A 278 16.53 37.05 6.58
N LYS A 279 16.44 37.17 5.25
CA LYS A 279 15.61 36.27 4.43
C LYS A 279 16.06 34.81 4.55
N PRO A 280 15.13 33.86 4.39
CA PRO A 280 15.44 32.42 4.47
C PRO A 280 16.40 31.99 3.35
N ALA A 281 17.02 30.82 3.52
CA ALA A 281 18.08 30.34 2.63
C ALA A 281 17.58 30.15 1.19
N GLU A 282 16.33 29.74 1.03
CA GLU A 282 15.64 29.46 -0.23
C GLU A 282 15.38 30.75 -1.01
N TRP A 283 14.98 31.82 -0.33
CA TRP A 283 14.87 33.15 -0.93
C TRP A 283 16.21 33.60 -1.51
N LYS A 284 17.29 33.45 -0.73
CA LYS A 284 18.65 33.80 -1.15
C LYS A 284 19.15 32.86 -2.26
N PHE A 285 18.69 31.61 -2.28
CA PHE A 285 19.01 30.65 -3.32
C PHE A 285 18.38 31.08 -4.65
N LEU A 286 17.09 31.42 -4.66
CA LEU A 286 16.41 31.96 -5.84
C LEU A 286 17.09 33.26 -6.32
N TYR A 287 17.45 34.17 -5.42
CA TYR A 287 18.21 35.37 -5.77
C TYR A 287 19.52 35.02 -6.51
N ARG A 288 20.29 34.04 -6.02
CA ARG A 288 21.55 33.59 -6.65
C ARG A 288 21.35 32.88 -8.00
N LEU A 289 20.18 32.27 -8.25
CA LEU A 289 19.86 31.69 -9.55
C LEU A 289 19.61 32.78 -10.61
N GLY A 290 19.15 33.96 -10.19
CA GLY A 290 18.89 35.09 -11.06
C GLY A 290 17.45 35.18 -11.57
N LYS A 291 17.11 36.34 -12.10
CA LYS A 291 15.74 36.74 -12.47
C LYS A 291 15.12 35.85 -13.54
N GLU A 292 15.82 35.65 -14.65
CA GLU A 292 15.29 34.93 -15.81
C GLU A 292 14.98 33.45 -15.49
N PRO A 293 15.90 32.65 -14.91
CA PRO A 293 15.61 31.26 -14.55
C PRO A 293 14.46 31.12 -13.55
N VAL A 294 14.38 32.02 -12.57
CA VAL A 294 13.32 31.98 -11.56
C VAL A 294 11.97 32.42 -12.14
N ALA A 295 11.94 33.41 -13.03
CA ALA A 295 10.72 33.82 -13.71
C ALA A 295 10.16 32.67 -14.57
N GLU A 296 11.02 31.95 -15.27
CA GLU A 296 10.66 30.78 -16.06
C GLU A 296 10.12 29.63 -15.18
N ALA A 297 10.81 29.31 -14.08
CA ALA A 297 10.32 28.33 -13.11
C ALA A 297 8.94 28.70 -12.53
N ARG A 298 8.73 29.99 -12.20
CA ARG A 298 7.46 30.51 -11.70
C ARG A 298 6.35 30.38 -12.74
N SER A 299 6.62 30.76 -13.99
CA SER A 299 5.67 30.64 -15.08
C SER A 299 5.25 29.18 -15.28
N PHE A 300 6.22 28.25 -15.27
CA PHE A 300 5.94 26.82 -15.34
C PHE A 300 5.09 26.34 -14.16
N ALA A 301 5.41 26.74 -12.93
CA ALA A 301 4.65 26.37 -11.74
C ALA A 301 3.21 26.89 -11.77
N GLN A 302 3.00 28.12 -12.24
CA GLN A 302 1.67 28.70 -12.43
C GLN A 302 0.85 27.91 -13.45
N GLN A 303 1.47 27.56 -14.59
CA GLN A 303 0.83 26.75 -15.61
C GLN A 303 0.46 25.37 -15.07
N TRP A 304 1.39 24.71 -14.37
CA TRP A 304 1.12 23.40 -13.79
C TRP A 304 0.01 23.47 -12.73
N LEU A 305 0.02 24.48 -11.87
CA LEU A 305 -1.03 24.68 -10.87
C LEU A 305 -2.41 24.87 -11.52
N ALA A 306 -2.48 25.59 -12.64
CA ALA A 306 -3.71 25.68 -13.42
C ALA A 306 -4.12 24.31 -13.95
N ASP A 307 -3.22 23.56 -14.60
CA ASP A 307 -3.56 22.24 -15.16
C ASP A 307 -4.00 21.19 -14.13
N LEU A 308 -3.71 21.39 -12.84
CA LEU A 308 -4.12 20.51 -11.74
C LEU A 308 -5.60 20.65 -11.33
N HIS A 309 -6.41 21.44 -12.05
CA HIS A 309 -7.85 21.65 -11.80
C HIS A 309 -8.55 20.40 -11.25
#